data_AF-X6MN43-F1
#
_entry.id   AF-X6MN43-F1
#
_cell.length_a   1.000
_cell.length_b   1.000
_cell.length_c   1.000
_cell.angle_alpha   90.00
_cell.angle_beta   90.00
_cell.angle_gamma   90.00
#
_symmetry.space_group_name_H-M   'P 1'
#
loop_
_entity.id
_entity.type
_entity.pdbx_description
1 polymer ?
#
loop_
_entity_poly.entity_id
_entity_poly.type
_entity_poly.pdbx_seq_one_letter_code
_entity_poly.pdbx_strand_id
1 'polypeptide(L)'
;ILKPPQLFKNELEINNNMLLKMAQFVYKQLCKFTPEKIKGKAIYVILYEYYKRYIIGDKNPASYADFELILQKSRKQEMEKDIAIARALETYIPL
;
A
#
# COMPACT_ATOMS: atom_id res chain seq x y z
N ILE A 1 4.27 -7.80 -3.44
CA ILE A 1 4.57 -6.55 -2.69
C ILE A 1 4.88 -5.48 -3.71
N LEU A 2 4.34 -4.28 -3.55
CA LEU A 2 4.54 -3.18 -4.51
C LEU A 2 5.89 -2.51 -4.27
N LYS A 3 6.62 -2.16 -5.35
CA LYS A 3 7.90 -1.47 -5.25
C LYS A 3 7.67 -0.03 -4.75
N PRO A 4 8.42 0.44 -3.73
CA PRO A 4 8.19 1.77 -3.19
C PRO A 4 8.78 2.84 -4.13
N PRO A 5 8.14 4.02 -4.26
CA PRO A 5 8.58 5.09 -5.17
C PRO A 5 10.03 5.54 -4.97
N GLN A 6 10.50 5.55 -3.72
CA GLN A 6 11.87 5.95 -3.37
C GLN A 6 12.97 5.01 -3.90
N LEU A 7 12.61 3.81 -4.38
CA LEU A 7 13.54 2.84 -4.98
C LEU A 7 13.54 2.85 -6.52
N PHE A 8 12.89 3.82 -7.16
CA PHE A 8 13.03 4.07 -8.60
C PHE A 8 14.28 4.91 -8.95
N LYS A 9 15.08 5.24 -7.95
CA LYS A 9 16.35 5.96 -8.08
C LYS A 9 17.47 5.08 -8.63
N ASN A 10 18.52 5.74 -9.15
CA ASN A 10 19.73 5.06 -9.63
C ASN A 10 20.47 4.36 -8.48
N GLU A 11 21.22 3.31 -8.80
CA GLU A 11 21.91 2.49 -7.81
C GLU A 11 22.95 3.28 -7.01
N LEU A 12 23.58 4.29 -7.63
CA LEU A 12 24.53 5.19 -6.99
C LEU A 12 23.84 6.07 -5.92
N GLU A 13 22.65 6.59 -6.21
CA GLU A 13 21.86 7.38 -5.25
C GLU A 13 21.37 6.55 -4.07
N ILE A 14 20.95 5.31 -4.35
CA ILE A 14 20.58 4.34 -3.32
C ILE A 14 21.80 4.03 -2.45
N ASN A 15 22.97 3.86 -3.06
CA ASN A 15 24.20 3.53 -2.34
C ASN A 15 24.76 4.67 -1.49
N ASN A 16 24.38 5.91 -1.78
CA ASN A 16 24.80 7.07 -0.99
C ASN A 16 23.89 7.36 0.21
N ASN A 17 22.74 6.70 0.33
CA ASN A 17 21.79 6.94 1.41
C ASN A 17 21.46 5.66 2.18
N MET A 18 21.77 5.65 3.49
CA MET A 18 21.56 4.48 4.36
C MET A 18 20.09 4.06 4.45
N LEU A 19 19.14 5.00 4.50
CA LEU A 19 17.71 4.69 4.55
C LEU A 19 17.24 4.04 3.25
N LEU A 20 17.74 4.50 2.10
CA LEU A 20 17.44 3.89 0.81
C LEU A 20 18.03 2.48 0.69
N LYS A 21 19.26 2.26 1.19
CA LYS A 21 19.84 0.91 1.28
C LYS A 21 18.98 -0.02 2.11
N MET A 22 18.55 0.43 3.29
CA MET A 22 17.68 -0.36 4.16
C MET A 22 16.34 -0.66 3.48
N ALA A 23 15.73 0.33 2.83
CA ALA A 23 14.50 0.12 2.08
C ALA A 23 14.68 -0.88 0.93
N GLN A 24 15.80 -0.79 0.20
CA GLN A 24 16.12 -1.72 -0.89
C GLN A 24 16.37 -3.14 -0.37
N PHE A 25 17.06 -3.27 0.76
CA PHE A 25 17.32 -4.55 1.41
C PHE A 25 16.01 -5.21 1.84
N VAL A 26 15.17 -4.51 2.61
CA VAL A 26 13.89 -5.03 3.10
C VAL A 26 12.99 -5.41 1.93
N TYR A 27 12.87 -4.57 0.91
CA TYR A 27 12.10 -4.88 -0.30
C TYR A 27 12.61 -6.15 -1.00
N LYS A 28 13.94 -6.27 -1.21
CA LYS A 28 14.54 -7.47 -1.81
C LYS A 28 14.29 -8.73 -0.99
N GLN A 29 14.41 -8.64 0.34
CA GLN A 29 14.10 -9.76 1.24
C GLN A 29 12.64 -10.17 1.10
N LEU A 30 11.71 -9.23 1.18
CA LEU A 30 10.29 -9.49 1.05
C LEU A 30 9.89 -10.08 -0.32
N CYS A 31 10.61 -9.77 -1.39
CA CYS A 31 10.35 -10.35 -2.72
C CYS A 31 10.91 -11.77 -2.89
N LYS A 32 12.06 -12.08 -2.27
CA LYS A 32 12.79 -13.34 -2.51
C LYS A 32 12.64 -14.37 -1.39
N PHE A 33 12.34 -13.92 -0.18
CA PHE A 33 12.28 -14.78 0.99
C PHE A 33 10.90 -15.43 1.10
N THR A 34 10.83 -16.72 0.78
CA THR A 34 9.64 -17.56 0.91
C THR A 34 9.85 -18.60 2.03
N PRO A 35 9.64 -18.22 3.30
CA PRO A 35 9.88 -19.11 4.42
C PRO A 35 8.82 -20.20 4.58
N GLU A 36 9.27 -21.45 4.70
CA GLU A 36 8.40 -22.58 5.00
C GLU A 36 8.21 -22.78 6.51
N LYS A 37 9.29 -22.58 7.28
CA LYS A 37 9.30 -22.75 8.74
C LYS A 37 8.61 -21.59 9.46
N ILE A 38 7.95 -21.88 10.58
CA ILE A 38 7.20 -20.92 11.40
C ILE A 38 8.06 -19.71 11.79
N LYS A 39 9.31 -19.94 12.24
CA LYS A 39 10.24 -18.85 12.60
C LYS A 39 10.53 -17.91 11.43
N GLY A 40 10.68 -18.45 10.22
CA GLY A 40 10.90 -17.66 9.02
C GLY A 40 9.67 -16.83 8.66
N LYS A 41 8.47 -17.41 8.79
CA LYS A 41 7.20 -16.69 8.57
C LYS A 41 7.06 -15.52 9.55
N ALA A 42 7.43 -15.70 10.81
CA ALA A 42 7.43 -14.61 11.80
C ALA A 42 8.38 -13.46 11.39
N ILE A 43 9.60 -13.78 10.95
CA ILE A 43 10.56 -12.78 10.44
C ILE A 43 9.97 -12.05 9.22
N TYR A 44 9.35 -12.77 8.29
CA TYR A 44 8.72 -12.18 7.12
C TYR A 44 7.61 -11.19 7.51
N VAL A 45 6.76 -11.54 8.48
CA VAL A 45 5.69 -10.66 8.98
C VAL A 45 6.27 -9.40 9.61
N ILE A 46 7.32 -9.52 10.42
CA ILE A 46 8.00 -8.36 11.04
C ILE A 46 8.60 -7.44 9.96
N LEU A 47 9.28 -8.01 8.97
CA LEU A 47 9.82 -7.23 7.84
C LEU A 47 8.72 -6.54 7.05
N TYR A 48 7.59 -7.21 6.85
CA TYR A 48 6.45 -6.66 6.12
C TYR A 48 5.77 -5.52 6.90
N GLU A 49 5.65 -5.64 8.22
CA GLU A 49 5.11 -4.58 9.08
C GLU A 49 6.04 -3.35 9.10
N TYR A 50 7.36 -3.59 9.21
CA TYR A 50 8.35 -2.52 9.08
C TYR A 50 8.25 -1.83 7.72
N TYR A 51 8.13 -2.60 6.65
CA TYR A 51 7.98 -2.09 5.28
C TYR A 51 6.74 -1.22 5.13
N LYS A 52 5.59 -1.67 5.65
CA LYS A 52 4.36 -0.88 5.65
C LYS A 52 4.52 0.45 6.39
N ARG A 53 5.00 0.41 7.63
CA ARG A 53 5.06 1.61 8.49
C ARG A 53 6.11 2.62 8.07
N TYR A 54 7.32 2.16 7.75
CA TYR A 54 8.48 3.06 7.62
C TYR A 54 8.94 3.29 6.17
N ILE A 55 8.58 2.41 5.24
CA ILE A 55 9.01 2.53 3.84
C ILE A 55 7.88 3.05 2.95
N ILE A 56 6.68 2.46 3.05
CA ILE A 56 5.51 2.86 2.26
C ILE A 56 4.73 4.00 2.93
N GLY A 57 4.60 3.93 4.27
CA GLY A 57 3.79 4.83 5.08
C GLY A 57 2.30 4.44 5.08
N ASP A 58 1.57 4.84 6.11
CA ASP A 58 0.18 4.40 6.37
C ASP A 58 -0.82 4.73 5.25
N LYS A 59 -0.50 5.72 4.41
CA LYS A 59 -1.42 6.22 3.37
C LYS A 59 -1.33 5.47 2.05
N ASN A 60 -0.26 4.73 1.81
CA ASN A 60 0.02 4.13 0.51
C ASN A 60 -0.18 2.61 0.56
N PRO A 61 -0.72 1.99 -0.51
CA PRO A 61 -0.85 0.55 -0.59
C PRO A 61 0.53 -0.11 -0.69
N ALA A 62 0.83 -1.06 0.21
CA ALA A 62 2.08 -1.82 0.17
C ALA A 62 1.98 -3.09 -0.69
N SER A 63 0.76 -3.51 -1.02
CA SER A 63 0.47 -4.71 -1.79
C SER A 63 -0.73 -4.54 -2.73
N TYR A 64 -0.86 -5.45 -3.70
CA TYR A 64 -2.02 -5.50 -4.58
C TYR A 64 -3.33 -5.72 -3.81
N ALA A 65 -3.31 -6.53 -2.75
CA ALA A 65 -4.47 -6.73 -1.89
C ALA A 65 -4.90 -5.44 -1.16
N ASP A 66 -3.94 -4.64 -0.70
CA ASP A 66 -4.24 -3.33 -0.11
C ASP A 66 -4.88 -2.41 -1.16
N PHE A 67 -4.34 -2.42 -2.39
CA PHE A 67 -4.86 -1.61 -3.50
C PHE A 67 -6.27 -2.02 -3.91
N GLU A 68 -6.51 -3.33 -4.06
CA GLU A 68 -7.83 -3.90 -4.36
C GLU A 68 -8.86 -3.52 -3.29
N LEU A 69 -8.49 -3.64 -2.01
CA LEU A 69 -9.35 -3.25 -0.89
C LEU A 69 -9.72 -1.76 -0.95
N ILE A 70 -8.75 -0.90 -1.27
CA ILE A 70 -8.98 0.54 -1.43
C ILE A 70 -9.95 0.79 -2.59
N LEU A 71 -9.71 0.19 -3.75
CA LEU A 71 -10.58 0.34 -4.93
C LEU A 71 -12.02 -0.11 -4.65
N GLN A 72 -12.17 -1.26 -3.99
CA GLN A 72 -13.49 -1.79 -3.64
C GLN A 72 -14.25 -0.84 -2.68
N LYS A 73 -13.55 -0.26 -1.70
CA LYS A 73 -14.12 0.73 -0.77
C LYS A 73 -14.52 2.02 -1.51
N SER A 74 -13.64 2.55 -2.36
CA SER A 74 -13.91 3.75 -3.14
C SER A 74 -15.15 3.57 -4.04
N ARG A 75 -15.25 2.43 -4.73
CA ARG A 75 -16.41 2.09 -5.56
C ARG A 75 -17.71 2.09 -4.74
N LYS A 76 -17.68 1.51 -3.54
CA LYS A 76 -18.87 1.49 -2.66
C LYS A 76 -19.29 2.90 -2.26
N GLN A 77 -18.33 3.73 -1.87
CA GLN A 77 -18.58 5.11 -1.46
C GLN A 77 -19.13 5.97 -2.61
N GLU A 78 -18.64 5.75 -3.84
CA GLU A 78 -19.12 6.43 -5.04
C GLU A 78 -20.60 6.10 -5.29
N MET A 79 -20.98 4.82 -5.28
CA MET A 79 -22.39 4.40 -5.42
C MET A 79 -23.29 4.99 -4.32
N GLU A 80 -22.82 5.06 -3.07
CA GLU A 80 -23.59 5.67 -1.97
C GLU A 80 -23.83 7.17 -2.20
N LYS A 81 -22.86 7.89 -2.77
CA LYS A 81 -23.02 9.31 -3.14
C LYS A 81 -24.01 9.48 -4.28
N ASP A 82 -23.94 8.62 -5.30
CA ASP A 82 -24.88 8.68 -6.43
C ASP A 82 -26.32 8.46 -5.97
N ILE A 83 -26.54 7.49 -5.07
CA ILE A 83 -27.85 7.25 -4.45
C ILE A 83 -28.31 8.48 -3.65
N ALA A 84 -27.41 9.11 -2.89
CA ALA A 84 -27.75 10.30 -2.11
C ALA A 84 -28.13 11.49 -3.00
N ILE A 85 -27.43 11.69 -4.13
CA ILE A 85 -27.74 12.72 -5.11
C ILE A 85 -29.08 12.45 -5.78
N ALA A 86 -29.34 11.19 -6.20
CA ALA A 86 -30.62 10.81 -6.80
C ALA A 86 -31.79 11.11 -5.86
N ARG A 87 -31.67 10.75 -4.57
CA ARG A 87 -32.68 11.06 -3.55
C ARG A 87 -32.85 12.56 -3.33
N ALA A 88 -31.76 13.33 -3.29
CA ALA A 88 -31.83 14.77 -3.13
C ALA A 88 -32.60 15.43 -4.30
N LEU A 89 -32.38 14.96 -5.53
CA LEU A 89 -33.10 15.41 -6.73
C LEU A 89 -34.58 15.04 -6.71
N GLU A 90 -34.93 13.84 -6.26
CA GLU A 90 -36.34 13.43 -6.09
C GLU A 90 -37.09 14.32 -5.10
N THR A 91 -36.42 14.73 -4.02
CA THR A 91 -37.00 15.60 -2.98
C THR A 91 -36.88 17.09 -3.28
N TYR A 92 -36.29 17.47 -4.43
CA TYR A 92 -36.10 18.87 -4.79
C TYR A 92 -37.43 19.49 -5.21
N ILE A 93 -37.85 20.54 -4.50
CA ILE A 93 -39.01 21.37 -4.87
C ILE A 93 -38.45 22.71 -5.37
N PRO A 94 -38.58 23.04 -6.67
CA PRO A 94 -38.18 24.34 -7.19
C PRO A 94 -39.08 25.44 -6.61
N LEU A 95 -38.46 26.55 -6.18
CA LEU A 95 -39.14 27.77 -5.71
C LEU A 95 -39.62 28.65 -6.87
#